data_AF-A0A7S3Z0B8-F1
#
_entry.id   AF-A0A7S3Z0B8-F1
#
_cell.length_a   1.000
_cell.length_b   1.000
_cell.length_c   1.000
_cell.angle_alpha   90.00
_cell.angle_beta   90.00
_cell.angle_gamma   90.00
#
_symmetry.space_group_name_H-M   'P 1'
#
loop_
_entity.id
_entity.type
_entity.pdbx_description
1 polymer ?
#
loop_
_entity_poly.entity_id
_entity_poly.type
_entity_poly.pdbx_seq_one_letter_code
_entity_poly.pdbx_strand_id
1 'polypeptide(L)'
;MVALSGVLRHAFWDTLGWLEHWDGHVMSMDILTNGDLLLLVVAVAYVLLMVAAIVKMVASVLLGNSRGDHEQGTAESGGDSLAQILEILRYDALRPPRHTSKLCFLLGTGYQLYVAFMYVLILILLGFVTATAASVVPTALNLFHTFGVVAGFVAALVGKSFNLAPCERRKTAIYAGLAYPGICLLAYGVASIVSPASKTPSDDAGSMHDRPTLTSPGVLRPNETVPYLLLLWMVNVALARCGGHWARTRRLLLWRGYPFREEPLPIPQQPWYSRLAPTCLAGGIPVAAGGVLAAWLCVTGAAKPSFLWGSAFMLVAVLSFIASCATVSIGVTLLQLRNGDYRWWWRSFATSAFGGVYVFVSCMVVKPYAYLAPSMAHYCAFAFIGSLGFALLAGTSGFCASFLLVPKIYSRRSHIHEPPRSTELADVEEHPSAAEAPRADNADGGSRLGDDIEESEEIRLSIAAQ
;
A
#
# COMPACT_ATOMS: atom_id res chain seq x y z
N MET A 1 30.33 -8.88 16.59
CA MET A 1 28.87 -8.93 16.32
C MET A 1 28.29 -10.34 16.39
N VAL A 2 28.95 -11.39 15.86
CA VAL A 2 28.47 -12.79 15.96
C VAL A 2 28.53 -13.37 17.39
N ALA A 3 29.56 -13.03 18.17
CA ALA A 3 29.64 -13.45 19.59
C ALA A 3 28.60 -12.73 20.46
N LEU A 4 28.34 -11.44 20.19
CA LEU A 4 27.31 -10.66 20.89
C LEU A 4 25.90 -11.13 20.52
N SER A 5 25.66 -11.57 19.28
CA SER A 5 24.38 -12.15 18.90
C SER A 5 24.15 -13.53 19.49
N GLY A 6 25.18 -14.34 19.74
CA GLY A 6 25.06 -15.62 20.43
C GLY A 6 24.66 -15.48 21.90
N VAL A 7 25.33 -14.58 22.63
CA VAL A 7 25.05 -14.32 24.06
C VAL A 7 23.69 -13.65 24.25
N LEU A 8 23.35 -12.65 23.40
CA LEU A 8 22.03 -12.01 23.45
C LEU A 8 20.91 -12.94 22.96
N ARG A 9 21.19 -13.88 22.05
CA ARG A 9 20.20 -14.88 21.59
C ARG A 9 19.84 -15.82 22.73
N HIS A 10 20.80 -16.40 23.44
CA HIS A 10 20.49 -17.25 24.59
C HIS A 10 19.80 -16.47 25.71
N ALA A 11 20.29 -15.29 26.10
CA ALA A 11 19.66 -14.51 27.16
C ALA A 11 18.23 -14.02 26.80
N PHE A 12 17.98 -13.58 25.56
CA PHE A 12 16.69 -13.00 25.18
C PHE A 12 15.64 -14.08 24.85
N TRP A 13 16.01 -15.14 24.12
CA TRP A 13 15.05 -16.15 23.65
C TRP A 13 14.73 -17.20 24.72
N ASP A 14 15.68 -17.55 25.61
CA ASP A 14 15.41 -18.47 26.72
C ASP A 14 14.48 -17.82 27.77
N THR A 15 14.43 -16.49 27.82
CA THR A 15 13.51 -15.71 28.68
C THR A 15 12.08 -15.62 28.11
N LEU A 16 11.88 -16.03 26.86
CA LEU A 16 10.59 -16.03 26.16
C LEU A 16 9.87 -17.39 26.23
N GLY A 17 10.08 -18.17 27.30
CA GLY A 17 9.42 -19.48 27.51
C GLY A 17 7.88 -19.45 27.44
N TRP A 18 7.25 -18.28 27.61
CA TRP A 18 5.81 -18.11 27.34
C TRP A 18 5.42 -18.22 25.85
N LEU A 19 6.33 -18.07 24.89
CA LEU A 19 6.03 -18.37 23.48
C LEU A 19 5.80 -19.87 23.24
N GLU A 20 6.49 -20.74 23.98
CA GLU A 20 6.27 -22.20 23.92
C GLU A 20 4.88 -22.59 24.42
N HIS A 21 4.26 -21.80 25.30
CA HIS A 21 2.87 -21.98 25.74
C HIS A 21 1.87 -21.90 24.58
N TRP A 22 2.15 -21.05 23.58
CA TRP A 22 1.30 -20.94 22.38
C TRP A 22 1.54 -22.09 21.40
N ASP A 23 2.76 -22.65 21.34
CA ASP A 23 3.07 -23.78 20.47
C ASP A 23 2.26 -25.04 20.86
N GLY A 24 1.97 -25.24 22.16
CA GLY A 24 1.11 -26.34 22.63
C GLY A 24 -0.34 -26.28 22.11
N HIS A 25 -0.87 -25.08 21.85
CA HIS A 25 -2.22 -24.91 21.30
C HIS A 25 -2.25 -25.13 19.78
N VAL A 26 -1.18 -24.78 19.08
CA VAL A 26 -1.04 -24.98 17.63
C VAL A 26 -0.91 -26.47 17.28
N MET A 27 -0.21 -27.24 18.12
CA MET A 27 0.04 -28.69 17.90
C MET A 27 -1.13 -29.60 18.29
N SER A 28 -2.16 -29.08 18.98
CA SER A 28 -3.35 -29.85 19.42
C SER A 28 -4.50 -29.89 18.42
N MET A 29 -4.33 -29.27 17.24
CA MET A 29 -5.32 -29.34 16.16
C MET A 29 -5.19 -30.71 15.46
N ASP A 30 -5.86 -31.71 16.01
CA ASP A 30 -5.97 -33.03 15.40
C ASP A 30 -6.57 -32.90 13.98
N ILE A 31 -5.83 -33.47 13.04
CA ILE A 31 -5.99 -33.34 11.59
C ILE A 31 -7.23 -34.11 11.15
N LEU A 32 -8.36 -33.42 10.95
CA LEU A 32 -9.45 -33.92 10.10
C LEU A 32 -9.15 -33.54 8.64
N THR A 33 -8.68 -34.53 7.88
CA THR A 33 -8.19 -34.45 6.50
C THR A 33 -9.15 -33.84 5.47
N ASN A 34 -10.46 -33.82 5.72
CA ASN A 34 -11.46 -33.28 4.78
C ASN A 34 -11.71 -31.78 4.93
N GLY A 35 -11.52 -31.21 6.14
CA GLY A 35 -11.77 -29.79 6.40
C GLY A 35 -10.73 -28.86 5.77
N ASP A 36 -9.47 -29.28 5.78
CA ASP A 36 -8.36 -28.49 5.21
C ASP A 36 -8.45 -28.36 3.69
N LEU A 37 -8.86 -29.44 3.00
CA LEU A 37 -9.05 -29.42 1.56
C LEU A 37 -10.23 -28.52 1.17
N LEU A 38 -11.34 -28.60 1.92
CA LEU A 38 -12.48 -27.70 1.74
C LEU A 38 -12.05 -26.24 1.90
N LEU A 39 -11.24 -25.92 2.91
CA LEU A 39 -10.76 -24.56 3.07
C LEU A 39 -9.82 -24.13 1.94
N LEU A 40 -8.92 -25.00 1.48
CA LEU A 40 -8.07 -24.71 0.33
C LEU A 40 -8.93 -24.40 -0.89
N VAL A 41 -9.98 -25.18 -1.15
CA VAL A 41 -10.93 -24.94 -2.24
C VAL A 41 -11.66 -23.60 -2.06
N VAL A 42 -12.14 -23.30 -0.85
CA VAL A 42 -12.77 -22.00 -0.53
C VAL A 42 -11.79 -20.84 -0.75
N ALA A 43 -10.53 -21.00 -0.38
CA ALA A 43 -9.50 -19.99 -0.56
C ALA A 43 -9.14 -19.77 -2.02
N VAL A 44 -8.99 -20.84 -2.80
CA VAL A 44 -8.77 -20.75 -4.24
C VAL A 44 -9.98 -20.13 -4.92
N ALA A 45 -11.21 -20.55 -4.58
CA ALA A 45 -12.43 -19.95 -5.10
C ALA A 45 -12.52 -18.46 -4.74
N TYR A 46 -12.18 -18.08 -3.51
CA TYR A 46 -12.11 -16.69 -3.07
C TYR A 46 -11.11 -15.88 -3.90
N VAL A 47 -9.89 -16.40 -4.13
CA VAL A 47 -8.88 -15.76 -4.99
C VAL A 47 -9.43 -15.57 -6.40
N LEU A 48 -10.00 -16.63 -6.99
CA LEU A 48 -10.55 -16.59 -8.34
C LEU A 48 -11.69 -15.56 -8.46
N LEU A 49 -12.58 -15.49 -7.46
CA LEU A 49 -13.64 -14.49 -7.40
C LEU A 49 -13.08 -13.06 -7.30
N MET A 50 -12.06 -12.85 -6.46
CA MET A 50 -11.41 -11.54 -6.32
C MET A 50 -10.69 -11.10 -7.60
N VAL A 51 -10.01 -12.03 -8.28
CA VAL A 51 -9.37 -11.78 -9.58
C VAL A 51 -10.41 -11.52 -10.66
N ALA A 52 -11.47 -12.34 -10.74
CA ALA A 52 -12.58 -12.13 -11.68
C ALA A 52 -13.25 -10.77 -11.45
N ALA A 53 -13.41 -10.34 -10.20
CA ALA A 53 -13.92 -9.02 -9.85
C ALA A 53 -12.98 -7.91 -10.34
N ILE A 54 -11.66 -8.01 -10.13
CA ILE A 54 -10.67 -7.06 -10.68
C ILE A 54 -10.78 -7.02 -12.20
N VAL A 55 -10.75 -8.19 -12.86
CA VAL A 55 -10.80 -8.28 -14.32
C VAL A 55 -12.08 -7.65 -14.85
N LYS A 56 -13.24 -7.94 -14.24
CA LYS A 56 -14.52 -7.31 -14.62
C LYS A 56 -14.50 -5.80 -14.41
N MET A 57 -13.99 -5.31 -13.29
CA MET A 57 -13.90 -3.88 -13.00
C MET A 57 -12.97 -3.17 -14.00
N VAL A 58 -11.78 -3.70 -14.24
CA VAL A 58 -10.81 -3.15 -15.20
C VAL A 58 -11.34 -3.26 -16.63
N ALA A 59 -11.95 -4.38 -17.00
CA ALA A 59 -12.58 -4.57 -18.31
C ALA A 59 -13.72 -3.59 -18.53
N SER A 60 -14.57 -3.31 -17.53
CA SER A 60 -15.63 -2.30 -17.70
C SER A 60 -15.08 -0.90 -18.01
N VAL A 61 -13.89 -0.57 -17.54
CA VAL A 61 -13.22 0.72 -17.78
C VAL A 61 -12.43 0.74 -19.09
N LEU A 62 -11.84 -0.40 -19.47
CA LEU A 62 -10.98 -0.53 -20.66
C LEU A 62 -11.73 -0.95 -21.93
N LEU A 63 -12.76 -1.80 -21.81
CA LEU A 63 -13.53 -2.42 -22.90
C LEU A 63 -14.97 -1.89 -23.00
N GLY A 64 -15.41 -1.04 -22.07
CA GLY A 64 -16.66 -0.28 -22.21
C GLY A 64 -16.73 0.60 -23.48
N ASN A 65 -15.64 0.63 -24.26
CA ASN A 65 -15.53 1.31 -25.54
C ASN A 65 -15.67 0.38 -26.78
N SER A 66 -15.70 -0.95 -26.61
CA SER A 66 -15.64 -1.89 -27.75
C SER A 66 -16.93 -2.68 -27.98
N ARG A 67 -17.92 -2.58 -27.08
CA ARG A 67 -19.18 -3.31 -27.18
C ARG A 67 -20.36 -2.43 -27.64
N GLY A 68 -20.08 -1.16 -27.97
CA GLY A 68 -21.07 -0.18 -28.41
C GLY A 68 -21.58 -0.36 -29.84
N ASP A 69 -20.97 -1.21 -30.66
CA ASP A 69 -21.35 -1.31 -32.08
C ASP A 69 -22.41 -2.36 -32.40
N HIS A 70 -22.82 -3.25 -31.46
CA HIS A 70 -23.68 -4.39 -31.82
C HIS A 70 -24.94 -4.69 -31.00
N GLU A 71 -25.22 -4.04 -29.87
CA GLU A 71 -26.51 -4.29 -29.18
C GLU A 71 -27.16 -3.01 -28.68
N GLN A 72 -28.01 -2.45 -29.55
CA GLN A 72 -28.88 -1.32 -29.27
C GLN A 72 -30.15 -1.83 -28.57
N GLY A 73 -30.32 -1.50 -27.29
CA GLY A 73 -31.58 -1.70 -26.58
C GLY A 73 -31.45 -1.98 -25.08
N THR A 74 -31.60 -0.94 -24.28
CA THR A 74 -32.04 -0.95 -22.86
C THR A 74 -31.03 -1.06 -21.70
N ALA A 75 -29.73 -0.97 -21.93
CA ALA A 75 -28.78 -0.61 -20.86
C ALA A 75 -27.57 0.13 -21.43
N GLU A 76 -26.97 1.03 -20.64
CA GLU A 76 -25.62 1.61 -20.87
C GLU A 76 -25.52 3.00 -21.56
N SER A 77 -26.11 4.04 -20.95
CA SER A 77 -25.58 5.43 -21.03
C SER A 77 -24.36 5.66 -20.10
N GLY A 78 -23.99 4.65 -19.29
CA GLY A 78 -22.92 4.73 -18.29
C GLY A 78 -21.49 4.55 -18.81
N GLY A 79 -21.29 3.91 -19.97
CA GLY A 79 -19.97 3.65 -20.56
C GLY A 79 -19.33 4.91 -21.14
N ASP A 80 -20.09 5.61 -21.99
CA ASP A 80 -19.67 6.85 -22.66
C ASP A 80 -19.42 7.99 -21.66
N SER A 81 -20.27 8.08 -20.62
CA SER A 81 -20.11 9.06 -19.55
C SER A 81 -18.85 8.83 -18.71
N LEU A 82 -18.50 7.58 -18.39
CA LEU A 82 -17.26 7.27 -17.66
C LEU A 82 -16.01 7.61 -18.50
N ALA A 83 -16.05 7.36 -19.81
CA ALA A 83 -14.95 7.69 -20.70
C ALA A 83 -14.68 9.20 -20.71
N GLN A 84 -15.72 10.02 -20.90
CA GLN A 84 -15.62 11.48 -20.86
C GLN A 84 -15.12 12.00 -19.51
N ILE A 85 -15.65 11.47 -18.39
CA ILE A 85 -15.22 11.86 -17.04
C ILE A 85 -13.72 11.58 -16.84
N LEU A 86 -13.26 10.38 -17.22
CA LEU A 86 -11.85 10.03 -17.11
C LEU A 86 -10.96 10.94 -17.95
N GLU A 87 -11.38 11.31 -19.16
CA GLU A 87 -10.64 12.24 -20.00
C GLU A 87 -10.50 13.62 -19.36
N ILE A 88 -11.57 14.16 -18.79
CA ILE A 88 -11.55 15.44 -18.05
C ILE A 88 -10.58 15.35 -16.86
N LEU A 89 -10.58 14.24 -16.13
CA LEU A 89 -9.72 14.03 -14.95
C LEU A 89 -8.25 13.76 -15.28
N ARG A 90 -7.88 13.57 -16.54
CA ARG A 90 -6.52 13.16 -16.97
C ARG A 90 -5.42 14.02 -16.35
N TYR A 91 -5.59 15.33 -16.36
CA TYR A 91 -4.59 16.30 -15.89
C TYR A 91 -4.54 16.48 -14.36
N ASP A 92 -5.59 16.05 -13.65
CA ASP A 92 -5.69 16.22 -12.18
C ASP A 92 -5.55 14.91 -11.39
N ALA A 93 -5.73 13.76 -12.04
CA ALA A 93 -5.65 12.44 -11.40
C ALA A 93 -4.28 12.12 -10.77
N LEU A 94 -3.21 12.72 -11.29
CA LEU A 94 -1.83 12.46 -10.84
C LEU A 94 -1.27 13.56 -9.95
N ARG A 95 -2.10 14.55 -9.57
CA ARG A 95 -1.71 15.63 -8.68
C ARG A 95 -1.24 15.06 -7.33
N PRO A 96 -0.16 15.59 -6.73
CA PRO A 96 0.32 15.10 -5.45
C PRO A 96 -0.77 15.18 -4.36
N PRO A 97 -0.87 14.17 -3.48
CA PRO A 97 -1.90 14.15 -2.44
C PRO A 97 -1.70 15.24 -1.39
N ARG A 98 -2.77 15.60 -0.67
CA ARG A 98 -2.66 16.42 0.55
C ARG A 98 -1.81 15.67 1.59
N HIS A 99 -0.94 16.33 2.33
CA HIS A 99 -0.03 15.69 3.29
C HIS A 99 0.86 14.57 2.70
N THR A 100 1.45 14.80 1.54
CA THR A 100 2.33 13.86 0.83
C THR A 100 3.39 13.21 1.71
N SER A 101 4.00 13.98 2.61
CA SER A 101 5.05 13.49 3.52
C SER A 101 4.58 12.32 4.39
N LYS A 102 3.31 12.34 4.85
CA LYS A 102 2.74 11.28 5.67
C LYS A 102 2.56 9.98 4.89
N LEU A 103 1.99 10.09 3.70
CA LEU A 103 1.78 8.96 2.80
C LEU A 103 3.11 8.32 2.40
N CYS A 104 4.14 9.11 2.10
CA CYS A 104 5.46 8.60 1.75
C CYS A 104 6.09 7.75 2.86
N PHE A 105 6.05 8.20 4.12
CA PHE A 105 6.65 7.40 5.20
C PHE A 105 5.82 6.16 5.51
N LEU A 106 4.48 6.24 5.46
CA LEU A 106 3.58 5.10 5.67
C LEU A 106 3.82 4.00 4.63
N LEU A 107 3.96 4.38 3.36
CA LEU A 107 4.31 3.45 2.28
C LEU A 107 5.70 2.86 2.44
N GLY A 108 6.68 3.65 2.90
CA GLY A 108 8.01 3.16 3.24
C GLY A 108 7.97 2.07 4.32
N THR A 109 7.28 2.33 5.44
CA THR A 109 7.10 1.35 6.52
C THR A 109 6.35 0.11 6.07
N GLY A 110 5.28 0.27 5.27
CA GLY A 110 4.50 -0.87 4.82
C GLY A 110 5.27 -1.74 3.80
N TYR A 111 6.09 -1.13 2.94
CA TYR A 111 6.95 -1.89 2.03
C TYR A 111 8.08 -2.61 2.79
N GLN A 112 8.64 -1.99 3.83
CA GLN A 112 9.58 -2.65 4.74
C GLN A 112 8.96 -3.90 5.40
N LEU A 113 7.74 -3.77 5.93
CA LEU A 113 6.99 -4.90 6.47
C LEU A 113 6.74 -5.97 5.41
N TYR A 114 6.39 -5.56 4.19
CA TYR A 114 6.09 -6.49 3.09
C TYR A 114 7.31 -7.32 2.70
N VAL A 115 8.48 -6.68 2.53
CA VAL A 115 9.74 -7.39 2.23
C VAL A 115 10.15 -8.29 3.39
N ALA A 116 10.04 -7.83 4.64
CA ALA A 116 10.35 -8.65 5.80
C ALA A 116 9.43 -9.89 5.88
N PHE A 117 8.12 -9.72 5.68
CA PHE A 117 7.15 -10.80 5.67
C PHE A 117 7.42 -11.83 4.56
N MET A 118 7.66 -11.37 3.32
CA MET A 118 7.99 -12.28 2.22
C MET A 118 9.30 -13.04 2.48
N TYR A 119 10.30 -12.39 3.06
CA TYR A 119 11.57 -13.04 3.37
C TYR A 119 11.43 -14.09 4.47
N VAL A 120 10.66 -13.80 5.53
CA VAL A 120 10.34 -14.80 6.57
C VAL A 120 9.63 -16.00 5.97
N LEU A 121 8.65 -15.78 5.10
CA LEU A 121 7.95 -16.87 4.41
C LEU A 121 8.93 -17.70 3.58
N ILE A 122 9.82 -17.08 2.81
CA ILE A 122 10.85 -17.82 2.04
C ILE A 122 11.75 -18.64 2.96
N LEU A 123 12.15 -18.13 4.13
CA LEU A 123 12.97 -18.89 5.08
C LEU A 123 12.23 -20.09 5.69
N ILE A 124 10.94 -19.94 5.98
CA ILE A 124 10.08 -21.05 6.43
C ILE A 124 9.95 -22.08 5.30
N LEU A 125 9.73 -21.63 4.07
CA LEU A 125 9.62 -22.48 2.89
C LEU A 125 10.92 -23.21 2.55
N LEU A 126 12.08 -22.63 2.84
CA LEU A 126 13.38 -23.31 2.65
C LEU A 126 13.73 -24.24 3.82
N GLY A 127 12.95 -24.24 4.90
CA GLY A 127 13.20 -25.02 6.10
C GLY A 127 14.30 -24.45 7.01
N PHE A 128 14.78 -23.23 6.75
CA PHE A 128 15.78 -22.57 7.63
C PHE A 128 15.16 -22.10 8.95
N VAL A 129 13.85 -21.87 8.98
CA VAL A 129 13.10 -21.43 10.15
C VAL A 129 11.92 -22.38 10.33
N THR A 130 11.79 -22.99 11.51
CA THR A 130 10.62 -23.78 11.87
C THR A 130 9.39 -22.89 11.95
N ALA A 131 8.20 -23.39 11.64
CA ALA A 131 6.98 -22.61 11.74
C ALA A 131 6.43 -22.57 13.19
N THR A 132 7.30 -22.31 14.16
CA THR A 132 6.95 -22.16 15.58
C THR A 132 7.03 -20.70 15.99
N ALA A 133 6.21 -20.29 16.96
CA ALA A 133 6.17 -18.88 17.35
C ALA A 133 7.53 -18.41 17.90
N ALA A 134 8.22 -19.31 18.62
CA ALA A 134 9.53 -19.10 19.22
C ALA A 134 10.66 -18.83 18.21
N SER A 135 10.50 -19.19 16.93
CA SER A 135 11.51 -18.93 15.89
C SER A 135 11.06 -17.84 14.90
N VAL A 136 9.77 -17.78 14.57
CA VAL A 136 9.22 -16.85 13.57
C VAL A 136 9.23 -15.41 14.07
N VAL A 137 8.75 -15.15 15.29
CA VAL A 137 8.70 -13.79 15.89
C VAL A 137 10.10 -13.15 15.98
N PRO A 138 11.12 -13.82 16.54
CA PRO A 138 12.53 -13.39 16.48
C PRO A 138 13.03 -13.00 15.11
N THR A 139 12.75 -13.88 14.15
CA THR A 139 13.32 -13.78 12.81
C THR A 139 12.66 -12.61 12.08
N ALA A 140 11.33 -12.48 12.21
CA ALA A 140 10.56 -11.36 11.69
C ALA A 140 11.02 -10.02 12.29
N LEU A 141 11.23 -9.95 13.61
CA LEU A 141 11.70 -8.73 14.29
C LEU A 141 13.10 -8.32 13.80
N ASN A 142 14.04 -9.26 13.72
CA ASN A 142 15.39 -8.97 13.25
C ASN A 142 15.39 -8.53 11.78
N LEU A 143 14.70 -9.27 10.92
CA LEU A 143 14.59 -8.94 9.49
C LEU A 143 13.92 -7.59 9.27
N PHE A 144 12.86 -7.29 10.03
CA PHE A 144 12.21 -5.99 9.93
C PHE A 144 13.23 -4.85 10.17
N HIS A 145 14.00 -4.89 11.26
CA HIS A 145 14.97 -3.83 11.56
C HIS A 145 16.15 -3.79 10.56
N THR A 146 16.61 -4.92 10.02
CA THR A 146 17.68 -4.93 9.00
C THR A 146 17.19 -4.42 7.65
N PHE A 147 15.92 -4.62 7.29
CA PHE A 147 15.30 -4.06 6.09
C PHE A 147 14.95 -2.57 6.19
N GLY A 148 15.41 -1.85 7.23
CA GLY A 148 15.23 -0.40 7.36
C GLY A 148 15.70 0.41 6.15
N VAL A 149 16.72 -0.05 5.43
CA VAL A 149 17.20 0.57 4.17
C VAL A 149 16.08 0.67 3.14
N VAL A 150 15.26 -0.37 3.02
CA VAL A 150 14.17 -0.43 2.05
C VAL A 150 13.11 0.62 2.39
N ALA A 151 12.78 0.78 3.67
CA ALA A 151 11.81 1.76 4.15
C ALA A 151 12.18 3.19 3.73
N GLY A 152 13.42 3.58 4.02
CA GLY A 152 13.92 4.89 3.69
C GLY A 152 14.12 5.12 2.18
N PHE A 153 14.49 4.06 1.45
CA PHE A 153 14.62 4.10 -0.01
C PHE A 153 13.26 4.37 -0.66
N VAL A 154 12.23 3.57 -0.34
CA VAL A 154 10.88 3.71 -0.91
C VAL A 154 10.25 5.05 -0.51
N ALA A 155 10.35 5.46 0.76
CA ALA A 155 9.81 6.74 1.21
C ALA A 155 10.43 7.95 0.48
N ALA A 156 11.75 7.92 0.25
CA ALA A 156 12.45 8.97 -0.49
C ALA A 156 12.20 8.92 -2.01
N LEU A 157 12.00 7.72 -2.57
CA LEU A 157 11.67 7.48 -3.98
C LEU A 157 10.27 8.03 -4.30
N VAL A 158 9.26 7.63 -3.54
CA VAL A 158 7.88 8.13 -3.67
C VAL A 158 7.83 9.64 -3.37
N GLY A 159 8.61 10.10 -2.38
CA GLY A 159 8.70 11.54 -2.12
C GLY A 159 9.33 12.33 -3.28
N LYS A 160 10.21 11.70 -4.05
CA LYS A 160 10.81 12.32 -5.25
C LYS A 160 9.83 12.35 -6.42
N SER A 161 8.95 11.36 -6.58
CA SER A 161 7.90 11.39 -7.62
C SER A 161 6.87 12.50 -7.39
N PHE A 162 6.65 12.91 -6.14
CA PHE A 162 5.76 14.03 -5.80
C PHE A 162 6.46 15.38 -5.68
N ASN A 163 7.71 15.51 -6.16
CA ASN A 163 8.51 16.75 -6.10
C ASN A 163 8.70 17.34 -4.68
N LEU A 164 8.77 16.51 -3.62
CA LEU A 164 9.07 17.02 -2.28
C LEU A 164 10.47 17.64 -2.20
N ALA A 165 10.60 18.70 -1.40
CA ALA A 165 11.86 19.36 -1.12
C ALA A 165 12.90 18.35 -0.57
N PRO A 166 14.20 18.51 -0.87
CA PRO A 166 15.24 17.59 -0.40
C PRO A 166 15.28 17.41 1.13
N CYS A 167 15.03 18.48 1.88
CA CYS A 167 14.98 18.46 3.34
C CYS A 167 13.78 17.64 3.85
N GLU A 168 12.61 17.79 3.22
CA GLU A 168 11.41 17.03 3.56
C GLU A 168 11.56 15.55 3.25
N ARG A 169 12.17 15.20 2.10
CA ARG A 169 12.49 13.80 1.75
C ARG A 169 13.42 13.12 2.76
N ARG A 170 14.37 13.87 3.31
CA ARG A 170 15.26 13.36 4.37
C ARG A 170 14.47 13.14 5.67
N LYS A 171 13.55 14.04 6.01
CA LYS A 171 12.67 13.89 7.17
C LYS A 171 11.75 12.68 7.02
N THR A 172 11.11 12.50 5.86
CA THR A 172 10.20 11.37 5.62
C THR A 172 10.90 10.02 5.69
N ALA A 173 12.13 9.90 5.18
CA ALA A 173 12.92 8.68 5.31
C ALA A 173 13.25 8.33 6.77
N ILE A 174 13.55 9.34 7.61
CA ILE A 174 13.78 9.13 9.05
C ILE A 174 12.48 8.75 9.76
N TYR A 175 11.37 9.44 9.45
CA TYR A 175 10.06 9.10 10.00
C TYR A 175 9.59 7.71 9.62
N ALA A 176 9.95 7.20 8.43
CA ALA A 176 9.68 5.83 8.04
C ALA A 176 10.40 4.83 8.97
N GLY A 177 11.65 5.08 9.36
CA GLY A 177 12.35 4.24 10.32
C GLY A 177 11.89 4.41 11.78
N LEU A 178 11.27 5.55 12.12
CA LEU A 178 10.94 5.92 13.50
C LEU A 178 9.51 5.55 13.91
N ALA A 179 8.52 5.79 13.02
CA ALA A 179 7.12 5.83 13.41
C ALA A 179 6.58 4.48 13.89
N TYR A 180 6.74 3.41 13.09
CA TYR A 180 6.18 2.10 13.44
C TYR A 180 6.83 1.47 14.68
N PRO A 181 8.18 1.36 14.80
CA PRO A 181 8.79 0.82 16.01
C PRO A 181 8.48 1.66 17.26
N GLY A 182 8.39 2.98 17.11
CA GLY A 182 8.01 3.88 18.21
C GLY A 182 6.60 3.63 18.73
N ILE A 183 5.62 3.42 17.82
CA ILE A 183 4.25 3.06 18.20
C ILE A 183 4.21 1.68 18.88
N CYS A 184 4.99 0.71 18.39
CA CYS A 184 5.07 -0.62 19.01
C CYS A 184 5.65 -0.56 20.43
N LEU A 185 6.73 0.20 20.62
CA LEU A 185 7.36 0.39 21.93
C LEU A 185 6.44 1.14 22.89
N LEU A 186 5.71 2.15 22.42
CA LEU A 186 4.71 2.86 23.21
C LEU A 186 3.57 1.91 23.64
N ALA A 187 3.01 1.13 22.70
CA ALA A 187 1.94 0.18 23.00
C ALA A 187 2.39 -0.88 24.02
N TYR A 188 3.60 -1.42 23.85
CA TYR A 188 4.19 -2.35 24.80
C TYR A 188 4.44 -1.69 26.17
N GLY A 189 5.01 -0.48 26.19
CA GLY A 189 5.30 0.26 27.42
C GLY A 189 4.03 0.59 28.22
N VAL A 190 2.94 0.98 27.55
CA VAL A 190 1.64 1.19 28.19
C VAL A 190 1.13 -0.11 28.82
N ALA A 191 1.20 -1.24 28.12
CA ALA A 191 0.82 -2.54 28.69
C ALA A 191 1.68 -2.92 29.90
N SER A 192 2.98 -2.63 29.88
CA SER A 192 3.88 -2.89 31.02
C SER A 192 3.56 -2.01 32.23
N ILE A 193 3.10 -0.78 32.04
CA ILE A 193 2.68 0.12 33.14
C ILE A 193 1.33 -0.31 33.72
N VAL A 194 0.39 -0.75 32.88
CA VAL A 194 -0.95 -1.20 33.30
C VAL A 194 -0.90 -2.55 34.04
N SER A 195 0.12 -3.36 33.74
CA SER A 195 0.36 -4.65 34.37
C SER A 195 1.65 -4.65 35.19
N PRO A 196 1.81 -3.78 36.22
CA PRO A 196 2.95 -3.92 37.12
C PRO A 196 2.85 -5.32 37.71
N ALA A 197 3.93 -6.11 37.59
CA ALA A 197 4.05 -7.39 38.26
C ALA A 197 3.49 -7.21 39.67
N SER A 198 2.47 -7.99 40.01
CA SER A 198 1.82 -7.93 41.31
C SER A 198 2.92 -7.97 42.37
N LYS A 199 3.20 -6.81 42.99
CA LYS A 199 3.92 -6.76 44.25
C LYS A 199 3.04 -7.56 45.19
N THR A 200 3.39 -8.81 45.45
CA THR A 200 2.97 -9.48 46.68
C THR A 200 3.62 -8.68 47.81
N PRO A 201 2.84 -7.98 48.66
CA PRO A 201 3.33 -7.55 49.95
C PRO A 201 3.25 -8.78 50.84
N SER A 202 4.37 -9.46 51.04
CA SER A 202 4.54 -10.29 52.22
C SER A 202 5.99 -10.17 52.63
N ASP A 203 6.16 -9.39 53.69
CA ASP A 203 7.21 -9.53 54.68
C ASP A 203 7.67 -10.99 54.77
N ASP A 204 8.97 -11.24 54.61
CA ASP A 204 9.77 -11.90 55.64
C ASP A 204 11.22 -12.06 55.20
N ALA A 205 12.08 -11.45 55.99
CA ALA A 205 13.50 -11.74 56.02
C ALA A 205 13.70 -13.18 56.52
N GLY A 206 14.47 -13.99 55.80
CA GLY A 206 15.08 -15.17 56.40
C GLY A 206 15.23 -16.38 55.49
N SER A 207 16.49 -16.75 55.30
CA SER A 207 17.01 -18.06 54.92
C SER A 207 17.21 -18.37 53.44
N MET A 208 18.48 -18.68 53.22
CA MET A 208 19.16 -19.23 52.06
C MET A 208 18.91 -20.74 52.02
N HIS A 209 18.34 -21.26 50.94
CA HIS A 209 18.89 -22.41 50.20
C HIS A 209 18.12 -22.69 48.91
N ASP A 210 18.90 -22.98 47.88
CA ASP A 210 18.57 -23.47 46.55
C ASP A 210 17.23 -24.19 46.38
N ARG A 211 16.32 -23.53 45.64
CA ARG A 211 15.38 -24.16 44.73
C ARG A 211 15.02 -23.13 43.66
N PRO A 212 15.26 -23.38 42.36
CA PRO A 212 14.67 -22.54 41.32
C PRO A 212 13.18 -22.89 41.25
N THR A 213 12.40 -22.36 42.19
CA THR A 213 10.95 -22.33 42.08
C THR A 213 10.64 -21.55 40.82
N LEU A 214 9.99 -22.23 39.86
CA LEU A 214 9.38 -21.66 38.65
C LEU A 214 8.54 -20.42 39.02
N THR A 215 9.19 -19.26 39.12
CA THR A 215 8.53 -17.97 39.00
C THR A 215 7.98 -17.94 37.59
N SER A 216 6.65 -17.85 37.47
CA SER A 216 5.90 -17.71 36.21
C SER A 216 6.78 -17.23 35.03
N PRO A 217 7.11 -18.11 34.07
CA PRO A 217 8.09 -17.84 33.00
C PRO A 217 7.57 -16.91 31.89
N GLY A 218 6.75 -15.91 32.23
CA GLY A 218 5.99 -15.13 31.26
C GLY A 218 5.92 -13.63 31.48
N VAL A 219 6.59 -13.09 32.49
CA VAL A 219 6.74 -11.64 32.62
C VAL A 219 8.17 -11.29 32.25
N LEU A 220 8.37 -10.99 30.97
CA LEU A 220 9.58 -10.37 30.43
C LEU A 220 9.99 -9.23 31.37
N ARG A 221 11.09 -9.43 32.12
CA ARG A 221 11.60 -8.37 32.97
C ARG A 221 12.02 -7.22 32.04
N PRO A 222 11.53 -5.98 32.26
CA PRO A 222 11.83 -4.83 31.41
C PRO A 222 13.32 -4.46 31.32
N ASN A 223 14.20 -5.10 32.10
CA ASN A 223 15.60 -4.69 32.24
C ASN A 223 16.50 -5.15 31.07
N GLU A 224 16.16 -6.22 30.33
CA GLU A 224 17.05 -6.76 29.28
C GLU A 224 16.49 -6.66 27.86
N THR A 225 15.17 -6.76 27.69
CA THR A 225 14.55 -6.79 26.35
C THR A 225 14.38 -5.40 25.73
N VAL A 226 14.04 -4.41 26.56
CA VAL A 226 13.88 -3.01 26.15
C VAL A 226 15.17 -2.41 25.57
N PRO A 227 16.36 -2.54 26.18
CA PRO A 227 17.58 -1.98 25.61
C PRO A 227 17.97 -2.66 24.28
N TYR A 228 17.74 -3.97 24.13
CA TYR A 228 17.96 -4.66 22.86
C TYR A 228 17.06 -4.14 21.74
N LEU A 229 15.76 -3.94 22.02
CA LEU A 229 14.81 -3.37 21.06
C LEU A 229 15.14 -1.92 20.71
N LEU A 230 15.57 -1.12 21.68
CA LEU A 230 16.04 0.25 21.45
C LEU A 230 17.29 0.27 20.55
N LEU A 231 18.23 -0.65 20.74
CA LEU A 231 19.42 -0.78 19.89
C LEU A 231 19.03 -1.12 18.44
N LEU A 232 18.18 -2.14 18.26
CA LEU A 232 17.67 -2.51 16.94
C LEU A 232 16.92 -1.36 16.26
N TRP A 233 16.17 -0.58 17.03
CA TRP A 233 15.46 0.60 16.53
C TRP A 233 16.42 1.69 16.04
N MET A 234 17.48 1.99 16.80
CA MET A 234 18.51 2.95 16.38
C MET A 234 19.19 2.50 15.08
N VAL A 235 19.45 1.20 14.94
CA VAL A 235 19.98 0.59 13.71
C VAL A 235 18.99 0.76 12.56
N ASN A 236 17.69 0.52 12.77
CA ASN A 236 16.66 0.71 11.75
C ASN A 236 16.58 2.16 11.24
N VAL A 237 16.64 3.15 12.15
CA VAL A 237 16.64 4.58 11.77
C VAL A 237 17.90 4.94 10.97
N ALA A 238 19.07 4.43 11.37
CA ALA A 238 20.31 4.64 10.64
C ALA A 238 20.24 4.03 9.23
N LEU A 239 19.75 2.80 9.10
CA LEU A 239 19.56 2.10 7.82
C LEU A 239 18.55 2.85 6.93
N ALA A 240 17.43 3.32 7.48
CA ALA A 240 16.44 4.11 6.74
C ALA A 240 17.03 5.42 6.22
N ARG A 241 17.86 6.09 7.01
CA ARG A 241 18.60 7.27 6.56
C ARG A 241 19.55 6.95 5.40
N CYS A 242 20.27 5.83 5.45
CA CYS A 242 21.13 5.36 4.36
C CYS A 242 20.33 5.06 3.09
N GLY A 243 19.19 4.37 3.21
CA GLY A 243 18.28 4.10 2.08
C GLY A 243 17.75 5.38 1.43
N GLY A 244 17.37 6.36 2.25
CA GLY A 244 16.94 7.68 1.76
C GLY A 244 18.06 8.49 1.09
N HIS A 245 19.33 8.28 1.47
CA HIS A 245 20.48 8.83 0.75
C HIS A 245 20.66 8.16 -0.61
N TRP A 246 20.59 6.82 -0.65
CA TRP A 246 20.72 6.04 -1.89
C TRP A 246 19.66 6.39 -2.94
N ALA A 247 18.42 6.67 -2.50
CA ALA A 247 17.33 7.09 -3.39
C ALA A 247 17.60 8.43 -4.11
N ARG A 248 18.51 9.29 -3.63
CA ARG A 248 18.79 10.59 -4.26
C ARG A 248 19.44 10.42 -5.62
N THR A 249 20.41 9.51 -5.70
CA THR A 249 21.25 9.25 -6.87
C THR A 249 20.47 8.54 -7.98
N ARG A 250 19.40 7.82 -7.65
CA ARG A 250 18.58 7.12 -8.65
C ARG A 250 17.71 8.11 -9.42
N ARG A 251 17.79 8.06 -10.76
CA ARG A 251 16.83 8.74 -11.64
C ARG A 251 15.51 7.97 -11.57
N LEU A 252 14.44 8.69 -11.30
CA LEU A 252 13.08 8.16 -11.36
C LEU A 252 12.49 8.55 -12.70
N LEU A 253 12.06 7.55 -13.45
CA LEU A 253 11.34 7.70 -14.72
C LEU A 253 9.82 7.82 -14.53
N LEU A 254 9.33 7.56 -13.31
CA LEU A 254 7.90 7.60 -13.01
C LEU A 254 7.46 9.06 -12.76
N TRP A 255 6.60 9.57 -13.65
CA TRP A 255 5.77 10.80 -13.51
C TRP A 255 6.44 12.16 -13.63
N ARG A 256 7.77 12.23 -13.79
CA ARG A 256 8.45 13.52 -13.87
C ARG A 256 8.10 14.21 -15.20
N GLY A 257 7.17 15.17 -15.13
CA GLY A 257 6.72 15.95 -16.29
C GLY A 257 5.28 15.70 -16.76
N TYR A 258 4.42 15.04 -15.97
CA TYR A 258 3.00 14.98 -16.31
C TYR A 258 2.40 16.40 -16.26
N PRO A 259 1.75 16.89 -17.34
CA PRO A 259 1.17 18.22 -17.35
C PRO A 259 0.03 18.28 -16.32
N PHE A 260 0.08 19.28 -15.45
CA PHE A 260 -1.01 19.59 -14.52
C PHE A 260 -1.77 20.79 -15.05
N ARG A 261 -3.09 20.79 -14.85
CA ARG A 261 -3.87 22.02 -14.94
C ARG A 261 -3.46 22.96 -13.81
N GLU A 262 -3.31 24.25 -14.09
CA GLU A 262 -2.95 25.25 -13.06
C GLU A 262 -3.97 25.25 -11.92
N GLU A 263 -5.25 25.36 -12.25
CA GLU A 263 -6.34 25.27 -11.30
C GLU A 263 -6.93 23.85 -11.21
N PRO A 264 -7.13 23.30 -10.00
CA PRO A 264 -7.77 22.00 -9.83
C PRO A 264 -9.25 22.06 -10.21
N LEU A 265 -9.73 21.04 -10.93
CA LEU A 265 -11.16 20.88 -11.22
C LEU A 265 -12.01 20.91 -9.94
N PRO A 266 -13.14 21.64 -9.92
CA PRO A 266 -14.07 21.62 -8.81
C PRO A 266 -14.67 20.21 -8.67
N ILE A 267 -14.64 19.67 -7.45
CA ILE A 267 -15.10 18.31 -7.18
C ILE A 267 -16.63 18.32 -7.06
N PRO A 268 -17.36 17.51 -7.84
CA PRO A 268 -18.81 17.44 -7.76
C PRO A 268 -19.27 16.87 -6.41
N GLN A 269 -20.50 17.19 -6.02
CA GLN A 269 -21.06 16.68 -4.77
C GLN A 269 -21.10 15.16 -4.78
N GLN A 270 -20.40 14.55 -3.83
CA GLN A 270 -20.26 13.10 -3.76
C GLN A 270 -21.46 12.48 -3.03
N PRO A 271 -21.97 11.33 -3.51
CA PRO A 271 -23.00 10.60 -2.80
C PRO A 271 -22.47 10.13 -1.44
N TRP A 272 -23.36 9.93 -0.47
CA TRP A 272 -23.00 9.63 0.91
C TRP A 272 -22.11 8.39 1.03
N TYR A 273 -22.34 7.36 0.21
CA TYR A 273 -21.59 6.09 0.23
C TYR A 273 -20.17 6.21 -0.34
N SER A 274 -19.87 7.28 -1.08
CA SER A 274 -18.53 7.56 -1.63
C SER A 274 -17.66 8.39 -0.69
N ARG A 275 -18.18 8.74 0.50
CA ARG A 275 -17.38 9.35 1.57
C ARG A 275 -16.36 8.33 2.10
N LEU A 276 -15.27 8.82 2.70
CA LEU A 276 -14.16 7.97 3.17
C LEU A 276 -14.63 6.89 4.15
N ALA A 277 -15.39 7.26 5.19
CA ALA A 277 -15.84 6.34 6.23
C ALA A 277 -16.64 5.13 5.69
N PRO A 278 -17.74 5.30 4.92
CA PRO A 278 -18.49 4.16 4.38
C PRO A 278 -17.66 3.30 3.43
N THR A 279 -16.80 3.90 2.59
CA THR A 279 -15.91 3.11 1.72
C THR A 279 -14.88 2.29 2.50
N CYS A 280 -14.34 2.84 3.60
CA CYS A 280 -13.41 2.12 4.47
C CYS A 280 -14.08 0.97 5.21
N LEU A 281 -15.31 1.18 5.73
CA LEU A 281 -16.08 0.14 6.40
C LEU A 281 -16.43 -0.99 5.43
N ALA A 282 -17.04 -0.67 4.28
CA ALA A 282 -17.42 -1.68 3.31
C ALA A 282 -16.21 -2.41 2.69
N GLY A 283 -15.14 -1.67 2.36
CA GLY A 283 -13.93 -2.23 1.76
C GLY A 283 -13.05 -3.02 2.73
N GLY A 284 -13.08 -2.69 4.03
CA GLY A 284 -12.28 -3.38 5.02
C GLY A 284 -12.72 -4.83 5.29
N ILE A 285 -14.01 -5.15 5.07
CA ILE A 285 -14.55 -6.49 5.33
C ILE A 285 -13.91 -7.56 4.41
N PRO A 286 -13.90 -7.43 3.07
CA PRO A 286 -13.21 -8.39 2.21
C PRO A 286 -11.72 -8.52 2.52
N VAL A 287 -11.04 -7.41 2.84
CA VAL A 287 -9.59 -7.43 3.18
C VAL A 287 -9.35 -8.18 4.48
N ALA A 288 -10.17 -7.97 5.50
CA ALA A 288 -10.10 -8.69 6.75
C ALA A 288 -10.39 -10.18 6.57
N ALA A 289 -11.42 -10.52 5.79
CA ALA A 289 -11.75 -11.91 5.47
C ALA A 289 -10.59 -12.63 4.75
N GLY A 290 -10.00 -11.99 3.72
CA GLY A 290 -8.84 -12.52 3.02
C GLY A 290 -7.60 -12.65 3.92
N GLY A 291 -7.39 -11.69 4.83
CA GLY A 291 -6.30 -11.71 5.81
C GLY A 291 -6.44 -12.82 6.86
N VAL A 292 -7.64 -13.01 7.41
CA VAL A 292 -7.94 -14.09 8.36
C VAL A 292 -7.80 -15.45 7.69
N LEU A 293 -8.32 -15.57 6.46
CA LEU A 293 -8.18 -16.79 5.65
C LEU A 293 -6.70 -17.10 5.37
N ALA A 294 -5.92 -16.09 4.97
CA ALA A 294 -4.48 -16.24 4.76
C ALA A 294 -3.76 -16.68 6.04
N ALA A 295 -4.05 -16.05 7.19
CA ALA A 295 -3.44 -16.41 8.46
C ALA A 295 -3.74 -17.87 8.85
N TRP A 296 -4.98 -18.33 8.65
CA TRP A 296 -5.35 -19.72 8.93
C TRP A 296 -4.64 -20.71 7.99
N LEU A 297 -4.59 -20.41 6.68
CA LEU A 297 -3.86 -21.22 5.71
C LEU A 297 -2.36 -21.30 6.05
N CYS A 298 -1.77 -20.24 6.58
CA CYS A 298 -0.39 -20.26 7.05
C CYS A 298 -0.20 -21.24 8.22
N VAL A 299 -1.09 -21.23 9.21
CA VAL A 299 -1.02 -22.16 10.36
C VAL A 299 -1.20 -23.61 9.90
N THR A 300 -2.19 -23.87 9.05
CA THR A 300 -2.46 -25.21 8.53
C THR A 300 -1.34 -25.71 7.62
N GLY A 301 -0.78 -24.83 6.77
CA GLY A 301 0.37 -25.15 5.92
C GLY A 301 1.62 -25.48 6.73
N ALA A 302 1.85 -24.76 7.83
CA ALA A 302 2.95 -25.01 8.76
C ALA A 302 2.86 -26.37 9.47
N ALA A 303 1.65 -26.85 9.74
CA ALA A 303 1.41 -28.12 10.42
C ALA A 303 1.56 -29.36 9.50
N LYS A 304 1.62 -29.18 8.17
CA LYS A 304 1.71 -30.32 7.24
C LYS A 304 3.15 -30.84 7.14
N PRO A 305 3.38 -32.15 7.28
CA PRO A 305 4.72 -32.74 7.19
C PRO A 305 5.26 -32.74 5.74
N SER A 306 4.39 -32.62 4.74
CA SER A 306 4.76 -32.62 3.34
C SER A 306 5.13 -31.21 2.86
N PHE A 307 6.40 -31.02 2.53
CA PHE A 307 6.98 -29.77 2.02
C PHE A 307 6.17 -29.12 0.88
N LEU A 308 5.74 -29.92 -0.11
CA LEU A 308 4.97 -29.46 -1.26
C LEU A 308 3.59 -28.90 -0.88
N TRP A 309 2.91 -29.52 0.08
CA TRP A 309 1.61 -29.05 0.53
C TRP A 309 1.76 -27.80 1.39
N GLY A 310 2.65 -27.81 2.38
CA GLY A 310 2.89 -26.66 3.24
C GLY A 310 3.27 -25.40 2.45
N SER A 311 4.10 -25.56 1.41
CA SER A 311 4.48 -24.47 0.52
C SER A 311 3.34 -23.94 -0.35
N ALA A 312 2.48 -24.82 -0.86
CA ALA A 312 1.29 -24.41 -1.61
C ALA A 312 0.29 -23.62 -0.76
N PHE A 313 0.03 -24.04 0.48
CA PHE A 313 -0.85 -23.32 1.41
C PHE A 313 -0.34 -21.89 1.69
N MET A 314 0.96 -21.74 1.93
CA MET A 314 1.59 -20.43 2.15
C MET A 314 1.51 -19.53 0.92
N LEU A 315 1.71 -20.08 -0.29
CA LEU A 315 1.60 -19.33 -1.53
C LEU A 315 0.15 -18.83 -1.75
N VAL A 316 -0.84 -19.72 -1.57
CA VAL A 316 -2.26 -19.38 -1.70
C VAL A 316 -2.66 -18.33 -0.66
N ALA A 317 -2.13 -18.41 0.57
CA ALA A 317 -2.35 -17.40 1.62
C ALA A 317 -1.85 -16.02 1.21
N VAL A 318 -0.63 -15.92 0.65
CA VAL A 318 -0.08 -14.65 0.17
C VAL A 318 -0.89 -14.10 -1.00
N LEU A 319 -1.25 -14.97 -1.96
CA LEU A 319 -2.02 -14.57 -3.13
C LEU A 319 -3.43 -14.11 -2.76
N SER A 320 -4.10 -14.79 -1.82
CA SER A 320 -5.42 -14.38 -1.35
C SER A 320 -5.39 -13.03 -0.65
N PHE A 321 -4.39 -12.79 0.20
CA PHE A 321 -4.21 -11.51 0.85
C PHE A 321 -3.97 -10.36 -0.14
N ILE A 322 -3.03 -10.53 -1.08
CA ILE A 322 -2.71 -9.51 -2.10
C ILE A 322 -3.91 -9.26 -3.01
N ALA A 323 -4.59 -10.32 -3.46
CA ALA A 323 -5.78 -10.21 -4.31
C ALA A 323 -6.87 -9.40 -3.61
N SER A 324 -7.17 -9.69 -2.34
CA SER A 324 -8.16 -8.95 -1.54
C SER A 324 -7.86 -7.46 -1.48
N CYS A 325 -6.62 -7.13 -1.14
CA CYS A 325 -6.17 -5.75 -1.00
C CYS A 325 -6.22 -5.00 -2.34
N ALA A 326 -5.83 -5.67 -3.43
CA ALA A 326 -5.85 -5.13 -4.78
C ALA A 326 -7.29 -4.91 -5.28
N THR A 327 -8.19 -5.88 -5.10
CA THR A 327 -9.59 -5.79 -5.55
C THR A 327 -10.32 -4.63 -4.89
N VAL A 328 -10.22 -4.52 -3.57
CA VAL A 328 -10.88 -3.45 -2.82
C VAL A 328 -10.31 -2.08 -3.18
N SER A 329 -8.98 -1.94 -3.20
CA SER A 329 -8.34 -0.66 -3.51
C SER A 329 -8.66 -0.22 -4.94
N ILE A 330 -8.53 -1.10 -5.93
CA ILE A 330 -8.86 -0.81 -7.33
C ILE A 330 -10.34 -0.42 -7.44
N GLY A 331 -11.25 -1.22 -6.88
CA GLY A 331 -12.69 -0.97 -6.95
C GLY A 331 -13.07 0.40 -6.38
N VAL A 332 -12.53 0.76 -5.22
CA VAL A 332 -12.80 2.06 -4.60
C VAL A 332 -12.17 3.21 -5.40
N THR A 333 -10.97 3.03 -5.98
CA THR A 333 -10.40 4.07 -6.87
C THR A 333 -11.22 4.28 -8.13
N LEU A 334 -11.73 3.22 -8.75
CA LEU A 334 -12.56 3.33 -9.96
C LEU A 334 -13.91 3.96 -9.67
N LEU A 335 -14.55 3.64 -8.54
CA LEU A 335 -15.78 4.28 -8.11
C LEU A 335 -15.60 5.80 -7.88
N GLN A 336 -14.45 6.22 -7.36
CA GLN A 336 -14.16 7.64 -7.18
C GLN A 336 -13.92 8.37 -8.49
N LEU A 337 -13.15 7.76 -9.38
CA LEU A 337 -12.89 8.33 -10.70
C LEU A 337 -14.19 8.45 -11.50
N ARG A 338 -15.10 7.47 -11.39
CA ARG A 338 -16.46 7.54 -11.97
C ARG A 338 -17.26 8.71 -11.44
N ASN A 339 -17.11 9.06 -10.16
CA ASN A 339 -17.79 10.20 -9.56
C ASN A 339 -17.05 11.53 -9.74
N GLY A 340 -15.98 11.58 -10.54
CA GLY A 340 -15.21 12.81 -10.78
C GLY A 340 -14.33 13.28 -9.61
N ASP A 341 -14.07 12.46 -8.58
CA ASP A 341 -13.13 12.80 -7.51
C ASP A 341 -11.74 12.19 -7.80
N TYR A 342 -10.76 13.05 -8.07
CA TYR A 342 -9.39 12.67 -8.40
C TYR A 342 -8.51 12.39 -7.16
N ARG A 343 -9.01 12.54 -5.93
CA ARG A 343 -8.23 12.39 -4.68
C ARG A 343 -8.16 10.95 -4.18
N TRP A 344 -7.73 10.04 -5.05
CA TRP A 344 -7.75 8.59 -4.79
C TRP A 344 -6.64 8.11 -3.85
N TRP A 345 -5.50 8.81 -3.76
CA TRP A 345 -4.28 8.39 -3.04
C TRP A 345 -4.48 7.92 -1.59
N TRP A 346 -5.17 8.72 -0.78
CA TRP A 346 -5.40 8.37 0.63
C TRP A 346 -6.49 7.35 0.81
N ARG A 347 -7.49 7.37 -0.08
CA ARG A 347 -8.63 6.47 -0.01
C ARG A 347 -8.21 5.05 -0.38
N SER A 348 -7.42 4.86 -1.44
CA SER A 348 -6.88 3.54 -1.81
C SER A 348 -6.07 2.90 -0.67
N PHE A 349 -5.24 3.69 0.00
CA PHE A 349 -4.49 3.25 1.17
C PHE A 349 -5.40 2.96 2.36
N ALA A 350 -6.31 3.88 2.71
CA ALA A 350 -7.13 3.80 3.91
C ALA A 350 -8.19 2.68 3.85
N THR A 351 -8.76 2.39 2.68
CA THR A 351 -9.78 1.33 2.55
C THR A 351 -9.21 -0.04 2.84
N SER A 352 -8.00 -0.33 2.33
CA SER A 352 -7.35 -1.61 2.58
C SER A 352 -6.73 -1.66 3.98
N ALA A 353 -6.19 -0.54 4.47
CA ALA A 353 -5.67 -0.45 5.85
C ALA A 353 -6.75 -0.66 6.92
N PHE A 354 -8.01 -0.28 6.65
CA PHE A 354 -9.12 -0.47 7.58
C PHE A 354 -9.41 -1.96 7.89
N GLY A 355 -8.96 -2.88 7.04
CA GLY A 355 -8.96 -4.32 7.33
C GLY A 355 -8.25 -4.68 8.65
N GLY A 356 -7.22 -3.91 9.04
CA GLY A 356 -6.55 -4.11 10.33
C GLY A 356 -7.43 -3.79 11.54
N VAL A 357 -8.34 -2.82 11.42
CA VAL A 357 -9.30 -2.52 12.50
C VAL A 357 -10.25 -3.71 12.70
N TYR A 358 -10.72 -4.32 11.60
CA TYR A 358 -11.52 -5.54 11.67
C TYR A 358 -10.75 -6.69 12.30
N VAL A 359 -9.49 -6.91 11.94
CA VAL A 359 -8.64 -7.94 12.55
C VAL A 359 -8.47 -7.67 14.06
N PHE A 360 -8.25 -6.42 14.46
CA PHE A 360 -8.14 -6.05 15.88
C PHE A 360 -9.42 -6.37 16.66
N VAL A 361 -10.58 -5.97 16.14
CA VAL A 361 -11.88 -6.26 16.75
C VAL A 361 -12.11 -7.77 16.82
N SER A 362 -11.77 -8.53 15.77
CA SER A 362 -11.85 -9.99 15.78
C SER A 362 -10.99 -10.62 16.87
N CYS A 363 -9.76 -10.13 17.08
CA CYS A 363 -8.91 -10.57 18.19
C CYS A 363 -9.56 -10.29 19.55
N MET A 364 -10.16 -9.12 19.72
CA MET A 364 -10.83 -8.72 20.97
C MET A 364 -12.09 -9.55 21.26
N VAL A 365 -12.82 -10.01 20.23
CA VAL A 365 -14.05 -10.79 20.41
C VAL A 365 -13.76 -12.26 20.74
N VAL A 366 -12.72 -12.86 20.14
CA VAL A 366 -12.45 -14.30 20.26
C VAL A 366 -11.79 -14.69 21.60
N LYS A 367 -10.95 -13.83 22.18
CA LYS A 367 -10.11 -14.20 23.36
C LYS A 367 -10.31 -13.42 24.69
N PRO A 368 -11.37 -12.63 24.94
CA PRO A 368 -11.43 -11.82 26.16
C PRO A 368 -11.76 -12.62 27.44
N TYR A 369 -12.13 -13.90 27.35
CA TYR A 369 -12.73 -14.62 28.48
C TYR A 369 -11.77 -15.43 29.38
N ALA A 370 -10.48 -15.56 29.05
CA ALA A 370 -9.61 -16.55 29.71
C ALA A 370 -8.49 -15.99 30.62
N TYR A 371 -8.29 -14.67 30.71
CA TYR A 371 -7.06 -14.12 31.32
C TYR A 371 -7.33 -12.98 32.32
N LEU A 372 -6.73 -13.08 33.50
CA LEU A 372 -6.66 -12.02 34.52
C LEU A 372 -6.17 -10.68 33.90
N ALA A 373 -6.60 -9.55 34.48
CA ALA A 373 -6.36 -8.20 33.95
C ALA A 373 -4.91 -7.89 33.47
N PRO A 374 -3.82 -8.35 34.15
CA PRO A 374 -2.45 -8.05 33.72
C PRO A 374 -2.03 -8.74 32.39
N SER A 375 -2.52 -9.95 32.16
CA SER A 375 -2.32 -10.69 30.90
C SER A 375 -3.15 -10.11 29.75
N MET A 376 -4.30 -9.50 30.06
CA MET A 376 -5.17 -8.88 29.05
C MET A 376 -4.55 -7.62 28.44
N ALA A 377 -3.84 -6.80 29.23
CA ALA A 377 -3.17 -5.60 28.69
C ALA A 377 -2.07 -5.95 27.66
N HIS A 378 -1.25 -6.97 27.94
CA HIS A 378 -0.24 -7.44 27.00
C HIS A 378 -0.87 -8.08 25.76
N TYR A 379 -1.95 -8.85 25.92
CA TYR A 379 -2.70 -9.38 24.79
C TYR A 379 -3.24 -8.27 23.88
N CYS A 380 -3.88 -7.26 24.45
CA CYS A 380 -4.38 -6.09 23.72
C CYS A 380 -3.25 -5.34 22.99
N ALA A 381 -2.09 -5.18 23.63
CA ALA A 381 -0.94 -4.53 23.00
C ALA A 381 -0.39 -5.33 21.82
N PHE A 382 -0.22 -6.65 21.94
CA PHE A 382 0.23 -7.48 20.82
C PHE A 382 -0.81 -7.56 19.70
N ALA A 383 -2.10 -7.64 20.04
CA ALA A 383 -3.17 -7.57 19.06
C ALA A 383 -3.18 -6.21 18.32
N PHE A 384 -2.98 -5.10 19.05
CA PHE A 384 -2.87 -3.78 18.46
C PHE A 384 -1.67 -3.68 17.51
N ILE A 385 -0.48 -4.11 17.94
CA ILE A 385 0.74 -4.12 17.13
C ILE A 385 0.56 -4.96 15.87
N GLY A 386 0.03 -6.19 16.00
CA GLY A 386 -0.21 -7.09 14.87
C GLY A 386 -1.22 -6.51 13.89
N SER A 387 -2.32 -5.94 14.39
CA SER A 387 -3.34 -5.30 13.55
C SER A 387 -2.85 -4.05 12.84
N LEU A 388 -1.99 -3.25 13.46
CA LEU A 388 -1.33 -2.10 12.85
C LEU A 388 -0.36 -2.53 11.74
N GLY A 389 0.44 -3.57 11.99
CA GLY A 389 1.30 -4.18 10.98
C GLY A 389 0.51 -4.68 9.77
N PHE A 390 -0.60 -5.39 10.03
CA PHE A 390 -1.54 -5.82 8.99
C PHE A 390 -2.13 -4.64 8.21
N ALA A 391 -2.57 -3.58 8.89
CA ALA A 391 -3.11 -2.38 8.25
C ALA A 391 -2.10 -1.72 7.30
N LEU A 392 -0.83 -1.61 7.71
CA LEU A 392 0.22 -1.03 6.87
C LEU A 392 0.56 -1.92 5.67
N LEU A 393 0.62 -3.25 5.86
CA LEU A 393 0.80 -4.22 4.78
C LEU A 393 -0.35 -4.15 3.77
N ALA A 394 -1.59 -4.20 4.23
CA ALA A 394 -2.79 -4.18 3.40
C ALA A 394 -2.98 -2.85 2.68
N GLY A 395 -2.74 -1.74 3.38
CA GLY A 395 -2.78 -0.39 2.80
C GLY A 395 -1.73 -0.21 1.70
N THR A 396 -0.53 -0.73 1.90
CA THR A 396 0.57 -0.59 0.92
C THR A 396 0.36 -1.47 -0.31
N SER A 397 -0.09 -2.72 -0.14
CA SER A 397 -0.40 -3.61 -1.27
C SER A 397 -1.55 -3.06 -2.11
N GLY A 398 -2.62 -2.57 -1.48
CA GLY A 398 -3.75 -1.92 -2.14
C GLY A 398 -3.33 -0.64 -2.88
N PHE A 399 -2.60 0.24 -2.20
CA PHE A 399 -2.08 1.47 -2.80
C PHE A 399 -1.20 1.19 -4.01
N CYS A 400 -0.27 0.22 -3.92
CA CYS A 400 0.59 -0.17 -5.04
C CYS A 400 -0.23 -0.67 -6.23
N ALA A 401 -1.29 -1.46 -6.00
CA ALA A 401 -2.16 -1.93 -7.07
C ALA A 401 -2.86 -0.76 -7.81
N SER A 402 -3.45 0.18 -7.06
CA SER A 402 -4.06 1.38 -7.64
C SER A 402 -3.03 2.30 -8.31
N PHE A 403 -1.84 2.44 -7.72
CA PHE A 403 -0.75 3.24 -8.26
C PHE A 403 -0.19 2.70 -9.57
N LEU A 404 -0.21 1.39 -9.80
CA LEU A 404 0.16 0.80 -11.08
C LEU A 404 -0.95 0.87 -12.13
N LEU A 405 -2.21 0.92 -11.68
CA LEU A 405 -3.39 0.91 -12.55
C LEU A 405 -3.68 2.29 -13.17
N VAL A 406 -3.81 3.33 -12.33
CA VAL A 406 -4.19 4.69 -12.74
C VAL A 406 -3.32 5.20 -13.91
N PRO A 407 -1.98 5.10 -13.84
CA PRO A 407 -1.07 5.31 -14.97
C PRO A 407 -1.43 4.65 -16.28
N LYS A 408 -1.76 3.36 -16.23
CA LYS A 408 -2.03 2.54 -17.42
C LYS A 408 -3.34 2.94 -18.08
N ILE A 409 -4.33 3.36 -17.29
CA ILE A 409 -5.60 3.89 -17.80
C ILE A 409 -5.33 5.15 -18.63
N TYR A 410 -4.51 6.08 -18.12
CA TYR A 410 -4.24 7.35 -18.80
C TYR A 410 -3.23 7.26 -19.94
N SER A 411 -2.22 6.39 -19.84
CA SER A 411 -1.23 6.18 -20.90
C SER A 411 -1.82 5.53 -22.15
N ARG A 412 -2.89 4.73 -22.02
CA ARG A 412 -3.53 4.10 -23.18
C ARG A 412 -4.41 5.08 -23.96
N ARG A 413 -5.05 6.02 -23.26
CA ARG A 413 -5.96 7.00 -23.86
C ARG A 413 -5.25 8.13 -24.59
N SER A 414 -3.97 8.39 -24.30
CA SER A 414 -3.21 9.42 -25.02
C SER A 414 -2.96 9.11 -26.49
N HIS A 415 -3.07 7.84 -26.91
CA HIS A 415 -2.86 7.43 -28.30
C HIS A 415 -4.13 7.47 -29.17
N ILE A 416 -5.30 7.76 -28.60
CA ILE A 416 -6.58 7.69 -29.33
C ILE A 416 -6.99 9.06 -29.91
N HIS A 417 -6.45 10.15 -29.36
CA HIS A 417 -6.69 11.52 -29.82
C HIS A 417 -5.36 12.29 -29.87
N GLU A 418 -4.48 11.93 -30.81
CA GLU A 418 -3.66 12.98 -31.41
C GLU A 418 -4.62 13.82 -32.27
N PRO A 419 -4.75 15.14 -32.05
CA PRO A 419 -5.41 15.97 -33.04
C PRO A 419 -4.64 15.81 -34.37
N PRO A 420 -5.32 15.83 -35.53
CA PRO A 420 -4.61 15.82 -36.81
C PRO A 420 -3.55 16.91 -36.73
N ARG A 421 -2.30 16.54 -37.04
CA ARG A 421 -1.20 17.50 -37.10
C ARG A 421 -1.70 18.66 -37.95
N SER A 422 -1.54 19.88 -37.45
CA SER A 422 -1.87 21.14 -38.12
C SER A 422 -1.17 21.32 -39.49
N THR A 423 -0.40 20.34 -39.96
CA THR A 423 0.14 20.26 -41.31
C THR A 423 -0.90 19.81 -42.34
N GLU A 424 -1.99 19.11 -41.97
CA GLU A 424 -3.03 18.69 -42.94
C GLU A 424 -4.14 19.72 -43.15
N LEU A 425 -4.27 20.72 -42.28
CA LEU A 425 -5.24 21.82 -42.46
C LEU A 425 -4.69 22.98 -43.28
N ALA A 426 -3.37 23.08 -43.44
CA ALA A 426 -2.75 24.08 -44.32
C ALA A 426 -2.82 23.68 -45.81
N ASP A 427 -2.93 22.39 -46.11
CA ASP A 427 -2.94 21.88 -47.49
C ASP A 427 -4.34 21.86 -48.13
N VAL A 428 -5.39 22.28 -47.41
CA VAL A 428 -6.79 22.27 -47.90
C VAL A 428 -7.29 23.67 -48.27
N GLU A 429 -6.56 24.75 -47.96
CA GLU A 429 -6.97 26.13 -48.27
C GLU A 429 -6.40 26.71 -49.58
N GLU A 430 -5.59 25.97 -50.35
CA GLU A 430 -5.14 26.40 -51.70
C GLU A 430 -5.85 25.66 -52.84
N HIS A 431 -7.11 26.03 -53.07
CA HIS A 431 -7.71 25.89 -54.40
C HIS A 431 -8.44 27.18 -54.78
N PRO A 432 -7.79 28.11 -55.52
CA PRO A 432 -8.51 29.20 -56.14
C PRO A 432 -9.25 28.67 -57.38
N SER A 433 -10.55 28.95 -57.38
CA SER A 433 -11.52 28.81 -58.47
C SER A 433 -10.94 29.19 -59.84
N ALA A 434 -10.88 28.23 -60.76
CA ALA A 434 -10.75 28.48 -62.18
C ALA A 434 -12.14 28.84 -62.74
N ALA A 435 -12.39 30.14 -62.89
CA ALA A 435 -13.50 30.65 -63.69
C ALA A 435 -12.94 31.30 -64.96
N GLU A 436 -13.51 30.86 -66.07
CA GLU A 436 -13.16 31.07 -67.46
C GLU A 436 -13.61 32.46 -67.96
N ALA A 437 -12.71 33.30 -68.50
CA ALA A 437 -13.02 34.39 -69.46
C ALA A 437 -11.73 34.93 -70.13
N PRO A 438 -11.80 35.52 -71.34
CA PRO A 438 -10.77 35.39 -72.37
C PRO A 438 -9.73 36.52 -72.46
N ARG A 439 -8.63 36.19 -73.16
CA ARG A 439 -7.51 37.04 -73.60
C ARG A 439 -7.93 38.39 -74.20
N ALA A 440 -7.23 39.44 -73.79
CA ALA A 440 -6.92 40.61 -74.63
C ALA A 440 -5.61 41.28 -74.15
N ASP A 441 -4.90 41.85 -75.10
CA ASP A 441 -3.51 42.31 -75.06
C ASP A 441 -3.21 43.58 -74.25
N ASN A 442 -1.90 43.75 -74.00
CA ASN A 442 -1.10 44.99 -74.03
C ASN A 442 -0.50 45.53 -72.71
N ALA A 443 0.83 45.42 -72.68
CA ALA A 443 1.82 46.48 -72.51
C ALA A 443 1.88 47.33 -71.20
N ASP A 444 3.08 47.29 -70.64
CA ASP A 444 3.90 48.43 -70.18
C ASP A 444 4.02 48.69 -68.66
N GLY A 445 5.26 49.02 -68.24
CA GLY A 445 5.53 49.88 -67.09
C GLY A 445 5.86 49.27 -65.72
N GLY A 446 7.16 49.08 -65.45
CA GLY A 446 7.88 49.74 -64.33
C GLY A 446 7.50 49.52 -62.85
N SER A 447 8.46 48.94 -62.11
CA SER A 447 8.96 49.36 -60.78
C SER A 447 7.98 49.63 -59.62
N ARG A 448 8.10 48.86 -58.53
CA ARG A 448 8.69 49.30 -57.23
C ARG A 448 8.49 48.23 -56.16
N LEU A 449 9.63 47.77 -55.63
CA LEU A 449 9.76 47.05 -54.37
C LEU A 449 9.71 48.07 -53.22
N GLY A 450 9.05 47.68 -52.13
CA GLY A 450 9.22 48.25 -50.79
C GLY A 450 8.13 49.24 -50.42
N ASP A 451 7.17 48.76 -49.63
CA ASP A 451 6.45 49.53 -48.58
C ASP A 451 5.51 48.65 -47.70
N ASP A 452 5.39 47.34 -47.96
CA ASP A 452 4.45 46.47 -47.20
C ASP A 452 4.96 45.93 -45.83
N ILE A 453 5.99 46.52 -45.21
CA ILE A 453 6.50 46.03 -43.90
C ILE A 453 6.04 46.90 -42.73
N GLU A 454 5.59 48.15 -42.95
CA GLU A 454 5.21 49.06 -41.86
C GLU A 454 3.74 48.95 -41.40
N GLU A 455 2.87 48.31 -42.19
CA GLU A 455 1.42 48.21 -41.87
C GLU A 455 1.08 47.04 -40.92
N SER A 456 2.05 46.15 -40.63
CA SER A 456 1.83 44.97 -39.79
C SER A 456 2.04 45.18 -38.28
N GLU A 457 2.68 46.29 -37.87
CA GLU A 457 2.88 46.61 -36.45
C GLU A 457 1.75 47.45 -35.84
N GLU A 458 1.02 48.25 -36.62
CA GLU A 458 -0.11 49.07 -36.12
C GLU A 458 -1.32 48.21 -35.70
N ILE A 459 -1.52 47.04 -36.31
CA ILE A 459 -2.62 46.13 -35.97
C ILE A 459 -2.35 45.39 -34.65
N ARG A 460 -1.09 45.16 -34.27
CA ARG A 460 -0.73 44.40 -33.06
C ARG A 460 -0.92 45.17 -31.75
N LEU A 461 -0.99 46.51 -31.80
CA LEU A 461 -1.21 47.34 -30.60
C LEU A 461 -2.69 47.62 -30.32
N SER A 462 -3.60 47.38 -31.27
CA SER A 462 -5.04 47.62 -31.09
C SER A 462 -5.80 46.50 -30.35
N ILE A 463 -5.22 45.30 -30.22
CA ILE A 463 -5.88 44.11 -29.63
C ILE A 463 -5.55 43.94 -28.14
N ALA A 464 -4.64 44.74 -27.57
CA ALA A 464 -4.29 44.70 -26.14
C ALA A 464 -5.18 45.59 -25.24
N ALA A 465 -6.28 46.14 -25.76
CA ALA A 465 -7.16 47.07 -25.04
C ALA A 465 -8.67 46.78 -25.15
N GLN A 466 -9.04 45.53 -25.43
CA GLN A 466 -10.40 44.98 -25.23
C GLN A 466 -10.29 43.66 -24.48
#